data_AF-A0A814YJU0-F1
#
_entry.id   AF-A0A814YJU0-F1
#
_cell.length_a   1.000
_cell.length_b   1.000
_cell.length_c   1.000
_cell.angle_alpha   90.00
_cell.angle_beta   90.00
_cell.angle_gamma   90.00
#
_symmetry.space_group_name_H-M   'P 1'
#
loop_
_entity.id
_entity.type
_entity.pdbx_description
1 polymer ?
#
loop_
_entity_poly.entity_id
_entity_poly.type
_entity_poly.pdbx_seq_one_letter_code
_entity_poly.pdbx_strand_id
1 'polypeptide(L)'
;MVSTTNSRLVIDDMRSHLSKGFGSAKVIKKTTGLYKSKRFHCQLLLPLSIAIASFVVGILYINNCPIQPYIPIYLLVQGAVGLYILIIHLTAIVYILYINRYKYQFIGTIAFLTAFLFLFQFAWFIAGNIWVFGAVQRVQFTNPANTTSYCNGTVYRSAFWLIIAAYAMSVFFCCSFTWIPQSSASPTNGIIKVRKQIPKVKRMLKSNNDRPESIHDVIEVRL
;
A
#
# COMPACT_ATOMS: atom_id res chain seq x y z
N MET A 1 56.43 2.24 -6.28
CA MET A 1 55.10 2.27 -6.96
C MET A 1 54.18 1.14 -6.45
N VAL A 2 53.87 1.06 -5.14
CA VAL A 2 53.07 -0.07 -4.58
C VAL A 2 52.03 0.41 -3.54
N SER A 3 51.49 1.63 -3.67
CA SER A 3 50.53 2.18 -2.68
C SER A 3 49.10 2.36 -3.23
N THR A 4 48.90 2.26 -4.55
CA THR A 4 47.61 2.49 -5.21
C THR A 4 46.77 1.23 -5.44
N THR A 5 47.34 0.03 -5.28
CA THR A 5 46.64 -1.24 -5.55
C THR A 5 45.78 -1.71 -4.38
N ASN A 6 46.21 -1.46 -3.15
CA ASN A 6 45.55 -1.97 -1.94
C ASN A 6 44.27 -1.18 -1.59
N SER A 7 44.28 0.12 -1.83
CA SER A 7 43.13 1.01 -1.65
C SER A 7 42.03 0.74 -2.69
N ARG A 8 42.38 0.34 -3.92
CA ARG A 8 41.38 -0.10 -4.93
C ARG A 8 40.68 -1.39 -4.54
N LEU A 9 41.41 -2.35 -3.98
CA LEU A 9 40.87 -3.62 -3.47
C LEU A 9 39.87 -3.41 -2.31
N VAL A 10 40.16 -2.50 -1.39
CA VAL A 10 39.25 -2.14 -0.28
C VAL A 10 38.00 -1.41 -0.79
N ILE A 11 38.14 -0.54 -1.79
CA ILE A 11 37.00 0.13 -2.45
C ILE A 11 36.12 -0.87 -3.20
N ASP A 12 36.70 -1.88 -3.85
CA ASP A 12 35.95 -2.93 -4.53
C ASP A 12 35.25 -3.89 -3.54
N ASP A 13 35.85 -4.16 -2.38
CA ASP A 13 35.20 -4.92 -1.30
C ASP A 13 34.05 -4.13 -0.65
N MET A 14 34.23 -2.82 -0.39
CA MET A 14 33.15 -1.93 0.05
C MET A 14 32.02 -1.83 -1.00
N ARG A 15 32.34 -1.79 -2.30
CA ARG A 15 31.37 -1.84 -3.40
C ARG A 15 30.60 -3.16 -3.41
N SER A 16 31.25 -4.28 -3.06
CA SER A 16 30.61 -5.60 -2.91
C SER A 16 29.65 -5.65 -1.71
N HIS A 17 29.94 -4.91 -0.64
CA HIS A 17 29.07 -4.78 0.53
C HIS A 17 27.90 -3.80 0.30
N LEU A 18 28.10 -2.74 -0.50
CA LEU A 18 27.02 -1.87 -0.98
C LEU A 18 26.08 -2.59 -1.96
N SER A 19 26.59 -3.54 -2.77
CA SER A 19 25.73 -4.41 -3.60
C SER A 19 24.93 -5.43 -2.77
N LYS A 20 25.40 -5.79 -1.56
CA LYS A 20 24.58 -6.57 -0.60
C LYS A 20 23.47 -5.71 0.04
N GLY A 21 23.53 -4.39 -0.10
CA GLY A 21 22.44 -3.43 0.10
C GLY A 21 21.33 -3.49 -0.98
N PHE A 22 21.32 -4.50 -1.86
CA PHE A 22 20.22 -4.91 -2.74
C PHE A 22 18.95 -5.38 -1.97
N GLY A 23 18.59 -4.70 -0.88
CA GLY A 23 17.21 -4.69 -0.39
C GLY A 23 16.25 -4.18 -1.46
N SER A 24 16.69 -3.25 -2.30
CA SER A 24 15.89 -2.62 -3.35
C SER A 24 15.50 -3.59 -4.47
N ALA A 25 16.43 -4.36 -5.05
CA ALA A 25 16.10 -5.24 -6.17
C ALA A 25 15.23 -6.44 -5.75
N LYS A 26 15.38 -6.91 -4.51
CA LYS A 26 14.57 -8.02 -3.98
C LYS A 26 13.15 -7.57 -3.62
N VAL A 27 13.02 -6.34 -3.10
CA VAL A 27 11.73 -5.68 -2.92
C VAL A 27 11.10 -5.38 -4.28
N ILE A 28 11.82 -4.78 -5.23
CA ILE A 28 11.31 -4.49 -6.59
C ILE A 28 10.84 -5.76 -7.30
N LYS A 29 11.59 -6.88 -7.24
CA LYS A 29 11.14 -8.18 -7.80
C LYS A 29 9.91 -8.75 -7.09
N LYS A 30 9.77 -8.52 -5.78
CA LYS A 30 8.58 -8.93 -5.01
C LYS A 30 7.37 -8.04 -5.33
N THR A 31 7.57 -6.72 -5.50
CA THR A 31 6.52 -5.75 -5.85
C THR A 31 6.07 -5.88 -7.30
N THR A 32 6.99 -6.12 -8.25
CA THR A 32 6.64 -6.44 -9.66
C THR A 32 6.01 -7.82 -9.81
N GLY A 33 6.38 -8.79 -8.96
CA GLY A 33 5.67 -10.08 -8.84
C GLY A 33 4.26 -9.93 -8.26
N LEU A 34 4.06 -9.00 -7.30
CA LEU A 34 2.75 -8.63 -6.77
C LEU A 34 1.89 -7.93 -7.83
N TYR A 35 2.47 -7.05 -8.64
CA TYR A 35 1.78 -6.40 -9.77
C TYR A 35 1.32 -7.42 -10.83
N LYS A 36 2.11 -8.46 -11.11
CA LYS A 36 1.71 -9.57 -12.01
C LYS A 36 0.67 -10.52 -11.43
N SER A 37 0.33 -10.42 -10.14
CA SER A 37 -0.68 -11.26 -9.52
C SER A 37 -2.08 -10.81 -9.94
N LYS A 38 -2.89 -11.72 -10.50
CA LYS A 38 -4.30 -11.45 -10.86
C LYS A 38 -5.12 -10.90 -9.68
N ARG A 39 -4.74 -11.23 -8.44
CA ARG A 39 -5.38 -10.73 -7.21
C ARG A 39 -5.24 -9.22 -7.04
N PHE A 40 -4.12 -8.62 -7.45
CA PHE A 40 -3.88 -7.19 -7.28
C PHE A 40 -4.63 -6.34 -8.31
N HIS A 41 -4.77 -6.85 -9.54
CA HIS A 41 -5.55 -6.18 -10.59
C HIS A 41 -7.05 -6.14 -10.27
N CYS A 42 -7.64 -7.24 -9.79
CA CYS A 42 -9.05 -7.25 -9.36
C CYS A 42 -9.32 -6.32 -8.17
N GLN A 43 -8.38 -6.25 -7.23
CA GLN A 43 -8.57 -5.48 -6.00
C GLN A 43 -8.44 -3.97 -6.19
N LEU A 44 -7.91 -3.49 -7.32
CA LEU A 44 -7.75 -2.06 -7.61
C LEU A 44 -8.73 -1.55 -8.67
N LEU A 45 -8.93 -2.32 -9.75
CA LEU A 45 -9.76 -1.91 -10.87
C LEU A 45 -11.26 -1.93 -10.53
N LEU A 46 -11.70 -2.93 -9.78
CA LEU A 46 -13.10 -3.03 -9.35
C LEU A 46 -13.54 -1.83 -8.49
N PRO A 47 -12.86 -1.50 -7.37
CA PRO A 47 -13.27 -0.35 -6.55
C PRO A 47 -13.11 0.98 -7.28
N LEU A 48 -12.14 1.11 -8.21
CA LEU A 48 -12.03 2.29 -9.05
C LEU A 48 -13.30 2.52 -9.90
N SER A 49 -13.76 1.47 -10.58
CA SER A 49 -14.95 1.56 -11.43
C SER A 49 -16.20 1.95 -10.64
N ILE A 50 -16.35 1.38 -9.44
CA ILE A 50 -17.45 1.67 -8.51
C ILE A 50 -17.37 3.10 -8.00
N ALA A 51 -16.17 3.57 -7.63
CA ALA A 51 -15.96 4.92 -7.11
C ALA A 51 -16.28 6.00 -8.15
N ILE A 52 -15.84 5.81 -9.40
CA ILE A 52 -16.17 6.73 -10.50
C ILE A 52 -17.69 6.74 -10.73
N ALA A 53 -18.32 5.57 -10.86
CA ALA A 53 -19.76 5.47 -11.11
C ALA A 53 -20.57 6.17 -10.00
N SER A 54 -20.22 5.94 -8.74
CA SER A 54 -20.90 6.54 -7.58
C SER A 54 -20.73 8.06 -7.55
N PHE A 55 -19.54 8.56 -7.85
CA PHE A 55 -19.27 9.99 -7.95
C PHE A 55 -20.09 10.65 -9.06
N VAL A 56 -20.11 10.07 -10.25
CA VAL A 56 -20.85 10.58 -11.41
C VAL A 56 -22.35 10.58 -11.16
N VAL A 57 -22.91 9.47 -10.64
CA VAL A 57 -24.35 9.39 -10.31
C VAL A 57 -24.71 10.40 -9.22
N GLY A 58 -23.86 10.58 -8.21
CA GLY A 58 -24.06 11.57 -7.15
C GLY A 58 -24.17 13.00 -7.69
N ILE A 59 -23.32 13.38 -8.64
CA ILE A 59 -23.35 14.71 -9.28
C ILE A 59 -24.58 14.86 -10.18
N LEU A 60 -24.80 13.91 -11.09
CA LEU A 60 -25.84 14.03 -12.13
C LEU A 60 -27.25 14.13 -11.56
N TYR A 61 -27.48 13.55 -10.39
CA TYR A 61 -28.80 13.43 -9.80
C TYR A 61 -28.91 14.06 -8.41
N ILE A 62 -28.07 15.04 -8.11
CA ILE A 62 -28.00 15.69 -6.79
C ILE A 62 -29.35 16.24 -6.31
N ASN A 63 -30.19 16.72 -7.23
CA ASN A 63 -31.51 17.30 -6.93
C ASN A 63 -32.69 16.37 -7.28
N ASN A 64 -32.42 15.14 -7.73
CA ASN A 64 -33.45 14.26 -8.28
C ASN A 64 -34.00 13.26 -7.24
N CYS A 65 -33.75 13.49 -5.95
CA CYS A 65 -34.25 12.67 -4.84
C CYS A 65 -34.73 13.55 -3.67
N PRO A 66 -35.91 14.20 -3.80
CA PRO A 66 -36.42 15.13 -2.79
C PRO A 66 -36.83 14.45 -1.47
N ILE A 67 -37.24 13.17 -1.49
CA ILE A 67 -37.59 12.43 -0.27
C ILE A 67 -36.44 12.36 0.74
N GLN A 68 -35.20 12.22 0.24
CA GLN A 68 -34.01 12.07 1.06
C GLN A 68 -32.80 12.65 0.30
N PRO A 69 -32.56 13.97 0.40
CA PRO A 69 -31.50 14.65 -0.36
C PRO A 69 -30.09 14.19 0.05
N TYR A 70 -29.97 13.48 1.18
CA TYR A 70 -28.70 12.91 1.64
C TYR A 70 -28.28 11.66 0.86
N ILE A 71 -29.16 10.99 0.12
CA ILE A 71 -28.79 9.80 -0.69
C ILE A 71 -27.81 10.16 -1.84
N PRO A 72 -28.08 11.16 -2.70
CA PRO A 72 -27.11 11.54 -3.72
C PRO A 72 -25.82 12.13 -3.12
N ILE A 73 -25.90 12.86 -2.00
CA ILE A 73 -24.72 13.37 -1.28
C ILE A 73 -23.88 12.21 -0.73
N TYR A 74 -24.52 11.17 -0.22
CA TYR A 74 -23.85 9.94 0.21
C TYR A 74 -23.01 9.34 -0.91
N LEU A 75 -23.62 9.12 -2.08
CA LEU A 75 -22.95 8.58 -3.27
C LEU A 75 -21.77 9.44 -3.71
N LEU A 76 -21.96 10.76 -3.72
CA LEU A 76 -20.94 11.74 -4.10
C LEU A 76 -19.71 11.66 -3.18
N VAL A 77 -19.91 11.77 -1.87
CA VAL A 77 -18.83 11.79 -0.87
C VAL A 77 -18.15 10.42 -0.80
N GLN A 78 -18.93 9.34 -0.84
CA GLN A 78 -18.43 7.96 -0.85
C GLN A 78 -17.51 7.73 -2.06
N GLY A 79 -17.93 8.18 -3.25
CA GLY A 79 -17.13 8.10 -4.48
C GLY A 79 -15.88 8.97 -4.44
N ALA A 80 -16.00 10.23 -4.03
CA ALA A 80 -14.88 11.18 -3.98
C ALA A 80 -13.77 10.73 -3.02
N VAL A 81 -14.13 10.32 -1.81
CA VAL A 81 -13.17 9.83 -0.83
C VAL A 81 -12.56 8.48 -1.28
N GLY A 82 -13.34 7.61 -1.93
CA GLY A 82 -12.82 6.38 -2.54
C GLY A 82 -11.75 6.64 -3.60
N LEU A 83 -11.98 7.62 -4.49
CA LEU A 83 -10.99 8.07 -5.47
C LEU A 83 -9.75 8.67 -4.81
N TYR A 84 -9.93 9.45 -3.74
CA TYR A 84 -8.81 10.05 -3.00
C TYR A 84 -7.91 8.98 -2.35
N ILE A 85 -8.52 7.97 -1.71
CA ILE A 85 -7.81 6.82 -1.15
C ILE A 85 -7.01 6.10 -2.25
N LEU A 86 -7.60 5.89 -3.41
CA LEU A 86 -6.93 5.27 -4.55
C LEU A 86 -5.69 6.06 -4.99
N ILE A 87 -5.80 7.38 -5.10
CA ILE A 87 -4.68 8.27 -5.47
C ILE A 87 -3.56 8.17 -4.43
N ILE A 88 -3.89 8.15 -3.13
CA ILE A 88 -2.90 7.96 -2.05
C ILE A 88 -2.18 6.62 -2.21
N HIS A 89 -2.90 5.53 -2.49
CA HIS A 89 -2.27 4.23 -2.69
C HIS A 89 -1.39 4.18 -3.94
N LEU A 90 -1.83 4.74 -5.07
CA LEU A 90 -1.04 4.81 -6.29
C LEU A 90 0.23 5.65 -6.10
N THR A 91 0.11 6.82 -5.46
CA THR A 91 1.25 7.69 -5.17
C THR A 91 2.23 7.03 -4.21
N ALA A 92 1.75 6.34 -3.17
CA ALA A 92 2.59 5.56 -2.26
C ALA A 92 3.34 4.43 -3.00
N ILE A 93 2.67 3.71 -3.90
CA ILE A 93 3.30 2.64 -4.71
C ILE A 93 4.38 3.24 -5.62
N VAL A 94 4.06 4.29 -6.38
CA VAL A 94 5.02 4.96 -7.27
C VAL A 94 6.21 5.51 -6.48
N TYR A 95 5.96 6.11 -5.32
CA TYR A 95 7.01 6.64 -4.45
C TYR A 95 7.98 5.55 -3.97
N ILE A 96 7.44 4.42 -3.51
CA ILE A 96 8.25 3.27 -3.06
C ILE A 96 9.06 2.68 -4.22
N LEU A 97 8.46 2.57 -5.41
CA LEU A 97 9.11 1.99 -6.59
C LEU A 97 10.19 2.89 -7.20
N TYR A 98 9.96 4.20 -7.26
CA TYR A 98 10.82 5.13 -8.00
C TYR A 98 11.90 5.77 -7.12
N ILE A 99 11.55 6.23 -5.92
CA ILE A 99 12.43 7.09 -5.14
C ILE A 99 13.35 6.28 -4.20
N ASN A 100 13.00 5.03 -3.84
CA ASN A 100 13.78 4.14 -2.97
C ASN A 100 14.40 4.82 -1.72
N ARG A 101 13.81 5.95 -1.28
CA ARG A 101 14.20 6.70 -0.08
C ARG A 101 13.09 6.46 0.93
N TYR A 102 13.29 5.47 1.80
CA TYR A 102 12.39 5.21 2.92
C TYR A 102 12.53 6.34 3.95
N LYS A 103 11.84 7.47 3.73
CA LYS A 103 11.62 8.46 4.78
C LYS A 103 10.51 7.93 5.69
N TYR A 104 10.90 7.38 6.85
CA TYR A 104 9.97 6.85 7.86
C TYR A 104 8.84 7.83 8.20
N GLN A 105 9.15 9.14 8.23
CA GLN A 105 8.18 10.20 8.48
C GLN A 105 7.08 10.28 7.40
N PHE A 106 7.43 10.21 6.12
CA PHE A 106 6.45 10.29 5.02
C PHE A 106 5.51 9.06 5.00
N ILE A 107 6.06 7.88 5.27
CA ILE A 107 5.29 6.64 5.35
C ILE A 107 4.32 6.69 6.56
N GLY A 108 4.78 7.20 7.70
CA GLY A 108 3.94 7.41 8.88
C GLY A 108 2.78 8.37 8.59
N THR A 109 3.03 9.51 7.94
CA THR A 109 1.99 10.46 7.56
C THR A 109 0.95 9.83 6.62
N ILE A 110 1.38 9.10 5.58
CA ILE A 110 0.47 8.41 4.66
C ILE A 110 -0.37 7.38 5.40
N ALA A 111 0.24 6.57 6.27
CA ALA A 111 -0.46 5.55 7.03
C ALA A 111 -1.51 6.17 7.96
N PHE A 112 -1.17 7.27 8.65
CA PHE A 112 -2.08 8.01 9.51
C PHE A 112 -3.27 8.60 8.72
N LEU A 113 -3.00 9.29 7.61
CA LEU A 113 -4.05 9.83 6.74
C LEU A 113 -4.96 8.72 6.20
N THR A 114 -4.38 7.60 5.79
CA THR A 114 -5.13 6.43 5.31
C THR A 114 -6.05 5.87 6.39
N ALA A 115 -5.55 5.71 7.63
CA ALA A 115 -6.34 5.25 8.76
C ALA A 115 -7.51 6.20 9.08
N PHE A 116 -7.26 7.51 9.07
CA PHE A 116 -8.30 8.52 9.28
C PHE A 116 -9.40 8.45 8.21
N LEU A 117 -9.02 8.31 6.94
CA LEU A 117 -9.97 8.18 5.84
C LEU A 117 -10.80 6.90 5.94
N PHE A 118 -10.22 5.79 6.41
CA PHE A 118 -10.98 4.56 6.65
C PHE A 118 -11.99 4.70 7.79
N LEU A 119 -11.64 5.39 8.88
CA LEU A 119 -12.58 5.69 9.97
C LEU A 119 -13.73 6.56 9.49
N PHE A 120 -13.41 7.61 8.72
CA PHE A 120 -14.42 8.47 8.10
C PHE A 120 -15.35 7.65 7.18
N GLN A 121 -14.77 6.80 6.33
CA GLN A 121 -15.53 5.92 5.43
C GLN A 121 -16.46 4.98 6.18
N PHE A 122 -16.01 4.41 7.30
CA PHE A 122 -16.84 3.55 8.13
C PHE A 122 -18.03 4.31 8.74
N ALA A 123 -17.80 5.51 9.28
CA ALA A 123 -18.87 6.35 9.82
C ALA A 123 -19.85 6.78 8.71
N TRP A 124 -19.33 7.16 7.55
CA TRP A 124 -20.15 7.56 6.40
C TRP A 124 -20.96 6.39 5.83
N PHE A 125 -20.40 5.18 5.83
CA PHE A 125 -21.12 3.97 5.46
C PHE A 125 -22.33 3.74 6.37
N ILE A 126 -22.18 3.88 7.69
CA ILE A 126 -23.31 3.76 8.63
C ILE A 126 -24.39 4.81 8.32
N ALA A 127 -24.00 6.07 8.09
CA ALA A 127 -24.94 7.12 7.71
C ALA A 127 -25.69 6.78 6.41
N GLY A 128 -24.98 6.26 5.40
CA GLY A 128 -25.57 5.76 4.16
C GLY A 128 -26.63 4.68 4.38
N ASN A 129 -26.37 3.71 5.25
CA ASN A 129 -27.34 2.67 5.61
C ASN A 129 -28.62 3.30 6.20
N ILE A 130 -28.49 4.28 7.10
CA ILE A 130 -29.63 4.97 7.72
C ILE A 130 -30.47 5.68 6.65
N TRP A 131 -29.84 6.42 5.73
CA TRP A 131 -30.57 7.17 4.71
C TRP A 131 -31.25 6.27 3.66
N VAL A 132 -30.56 5.24 3.18
CA VAL A 132 -31.09 4.35 2.14
C VAL A 132 -32.19 3.44 2.68
N PHE A 133 -31.96 2.80 3.84
CA PHE A 133 -32.94 1.91 4.45
C PHE A 133 -34.08 2.67 5.15
N GLY A 134 -33.81 3.87 5.69
CA GLY A 134 -34.88 4.72 6.22
C GLY A 134 -35.90 5.17 5.16
N ALA A 135 -35.45 5.33 3.92
CA ALA A 135 -36.32 5.71 2.80
C ALA A 135 -37.06 4.51 2.14
N VAL A 136 -36.65 3.26 2.41
CA VAL A 136 -37.12 2.07 1.64
C VAL A 136 -38.63 1.89 1.63
N GLN A 137 -39.31 2.21 2.74
CA GLN A 137 -40.75 2.00 2.87
C GLN A 137 -41.58 3.14 2.22
N ARG A 138 -40.97 4.30 2.00
CA ARG A 138 -41.67 5.52 1.56
C ARG A 138 -41.31 5.94 0.13
N VAL A 139 -40.28 5.34 -0.46
CA VAL A 139 -39.75 5.74 -1.76
C VAL A 139 -40.64 5.27 -2.91
N GLN A 140 -40.89 6.17 -3.86
CA GLN A 140 -41.63 5.89 -5.10
C GLN A 140 -40.86 6.30 -6.36
N PHE A 141 -40.93 5.39 -7.35
CA PHE A 141 -40.36 5.39 -8.71
C PHE A 141 -40.92 6.39 -9.72
N THR A 142 -42.22 6.67 -9.61
CA THR A 142 -43.08 6.87 -10.78
C THR A 142 -43.53 8.30 -10.99
N ASN A 143 -43.76 9.05 -9.91
CA ASN A 143 -44.33 10.39 -10.00
C ASN A 143 -43.36 11.46 -9.47
N PRO A 144 -42.63 12.18 -10.34
CA PRO A 144 -41.71 13.25 -9.95
C PRO A 144 -42.40 14.47 -9.32
N ALA A 145 -43.72 14.64 -9.53
CA ALA A 145 -44.46 15.75 -8.93
C ALA A 145 -44.66 15.58 -7.41
N ASN A 146 -44.60 14.34 -6.90
CA ASN A 146 -44.79 14.07 -5.48
C ASN A 146 -43.45 14.11 -4.72
N THR A 147 -43.03 15.32 -4.33
CA THR A 147 -41.76 15.59 -3.65
C THR A 147 -41.60 14.91 -2.30
N THR A 148 -42.69 14.49 -1.65
CA THR A 148 -42.65 13.88 -0.30
C THR A 148 -42.15 12.44 -0.30
N SER A 149 -42.27 11.75 -1.43
CA SER A 149 -41.99 10.31 -1.52
C SER A 149 -41.20 9.93 -2.78
N TYR A 150 -41.03 10.85 -3.73
CA TYR A 150 -40.31 10.59 -4.97
C TYR A 150 -38.78 10.55 -4.79
N CYS A 151 -38.16 9.59 -5.46
CA CYS A 151 -36.73 9.57 -5.70
C CYS A 151 -36.45 9.00 -7.08
N ASN A 152 -35.42 9.49 -7.76
CA ASN A 152 -35.00 8.88 -9.02
C ASN A 152 -34.46 7.46 -8.78
N GLY A 153 -34.99 6.49 -9.54
CA GLY A 153 -34.65 5.08 -9.41
C GLY A 153 -33.17 4.78 -9.63
N THR A 154 -32.47 5.52 -10.49
CA THR A 154 -31.03 5.33 -10.74
C THR A 154 -30.23 5.62 -9.48
N VAL A 155 -30.47 6.77 -8.83
CA VAL A 155 -29.75 7.17 -7.60
C VAL A 155 -29.99 6.19 -6.47
N TYR A 156 -31.27 5.87 -6.22
CA TYR A 156 -31.64 5.01 -5.11
C TYR A 156 -31.05 3.60 -5.29
N ARG A 157 -31.19 3.02 -6.50
CA ARG A 157 -30.64 1.69 -6.81
C ARG A 157 -29.11 1.70 -6.73
N SER A 158 -28.45 2.73 -7.26
CA SER A 158 -26.99 2.86 -7.15
C SER A 158 -26.53 2.91 -5.69
N ALA A 159 -27.19 3.69 -4.83
CA ALA A 159 -26.86 3.75 -3.40
C ALA A 159 -27.10 2.40 -2.69
N PHE A 160 -28.23 1.74 -2.98
CA PHE A 160 -28.55 0.43 -2.44
C PHE A 160 -27.51 -0.62 -2.84
N TRP A 161 -27.21 -0.74 -4.15
CA TRP A 161 -26.23 -1.71 -4.64
C TRP A 161 -24.81 -1.41 -4.15
N LEU A 162 -24.46 -0.14 -3.96
CA LEU A 162 -23.18 0.24 -3.37
C LEU A 162 -23.03 -0.28 -1.95
N ILE A 163 -24.09 -0.18 -1.14
CA ILE A 163 -24.10 -0.71 0.24
C ILE A 163 -23.93 -2.23 0.21
N ILE A 164 -24.68 -2.94 -0.64
CA ILE A 164 -24.56 -4.39 -0.79
C ILE A 164 -23.16 -4.80 -1.25
N ALA A 165 -22.58 -4.09 -2.22
CA ALA A 165 -21.22 -4.34 -2.69
C ALA A 165 -20.18 -4.15 -1.58
N ALA A 166 -20.35 -3.13 -0.73
CA ALA A 166 -19.47 -2.91 0.42
C ALA A 166 -19.56 -4.05 1.45
N TYR A 167 -20.77 -4.56 1.73
CA TYR A 167 -20.93 -5.76 2.57
C TYR A 167 -20.30 -7.01 1.94
N ALA A 168 -20.49 -7.23 0.64
CA ALA A 168 -19.85 -8.35 -0.05
C ALA A 168 -18.33 -8.24 0.05
N MET A 169 -17.76 -7.06 -0.23
CA MET A 169 -16.33 -6.82 -0.14
C MET A 169 -15.80 -7.06 1.27
N SER A 170 -16.46 -6.57 2.32
CA SER A 170 -15.98 -6.75 3.70
C SER A 170 -15.90 -8.23 4.09
N VAL A 171 -16.88 -9.04 3.66
CA VAL A 171 -16.86 -10.50 3.83
C VAL A 171 -15.71 -11.14 3.06
N PHE A 172 -15.51 -10.78 1.78
CA PHE A 172 -14.39 -11.30 0.97
C PHE A 172 -13.03 -10.97 1.59
N PHE A 173 -12.86 -9.76 2.14
CA PHE A 173 -11.65 -9.37 2.84
C PHE A 173 -11.44 -10.21 4.12
N CYS A 174 -12.48 -10.36 4.96
CA CYS A 174 -12.39 -11.18 6.17
C CYS A 174 -12.02 -12.64 5.87
N CYS A 175 -12.67 -13.26 4.88
CA CYS A 175 -12.36 -14.63 4.47
C CYS A 175 -10.95 -14.74 3.86
N SER A 176 -10.46 -13.72 3.16
CA SER A 176 -9.11 -13.75 2.60
C SER A 176 -8.02 -13.73 3.68
N PHE A 177 -8.25 -13.08 4.83
CA PHE A 177 -7.31 -13.09 5.95
C PHE A 177 -7.29 -14.41 6.72
N THR A 178 -8.41 -15.14 6.79
CA THR A 178 -8.45 -16.48 7.41
C THR A 178 -7.85 -17.58 6.51
N TRP A 179 -7.73 -17.31 5.20
CA TRP A 179 -7.19 -18.26 4.21
C TRP A 179 -5.78 -17.94 3.73
N ILE A 180 -5.10 -16.90 4.24
CA ILE A 180 -3.64 -16.79 4.08
C ILE A 180 -3.05 -17.74 5.13
N PRO A 181 -2.53 -18.93 4.74
CA PRO A 181 -1.76 -19.72 5.67
C PRO A 181 -0.58 -18.85 6.08
N GLN A 182 -0.28 -18.83 7.37
CA GLN A 182 0.84 -18.13 7.98
C GLN A 182 2.18 -18.75 7.55
N SER A 183 2.45 -18.84 6.24
CA SER A 183 3.56 -19.62 5.68
C SER A 183 4.57 -18.79 4.87
N SER A 184 4.40 -17.48 4.68
CA SER A 184 5.43 -16.70 3.96
C SER A 184 5.62 -15.26 4.43
N ALA A 185 6.14 -15.09 5.65
CA ALA A 185 7.32 -14.25 5.93
C ALA A 185 7.47 -14.00 7.44
N SER A 186 7.90 -15.01 8.19
CA SER A 186 8.63 -14.72 9.43
C SER A 186 9.99 -14.10 9.05
N PRO A 187 10.37 -12.91 9.57
CA PRO A 187 11.67 -12.27 9.30
C PRO A 187 12.88 -13.09 9.79
N THR A 188 12.63 -14.19 10.50
CA THR A 188 13.63 -15.04 11.15
C THR A 188 14.59 -15.71 10.17
N ASN A 189 14.16 -16.06 8.95
CA ASN A 189 15.05 -16.70 7.96
C ASN A 189 16.18 -15.78 7.47
N GLY A 190 15.97 -14.45 7.45
CA GLY A 190 17.02 -13.48 7.14
C GLY A 190 18.05 -13.37 8.26
N ILE A 191 17.57 -13.27 9.51
CA ILE A 191 18.40 -13.13 10.71
C ILE A 191 19.25 -14.40 10.94
N ILE A 192 18.69 -15.60 10.71
CA ILE A 192 19.43 -16.87 10.83
C ILE A 192 20.55 -16.95 9.78
N LYS A 193 20.31 -16.48 8.56
CA LYS A 193 21.32 -16.50 7.49
C LYS A 193 22.47 -15.52 7.75
N VAL A 194 22.15 -14.35 8.31
CA VAL A 194 23.16 -13.36 8.75
C VAL A 194 23.96 -13.88 9.95
N ARG A 195 23.29 -14.47 10.96
CA ARG A 195 23.95 -15.04 12.15
C ARG A 195 24.96 -16.15 11.81
N LYS A 196 24.71 -16.94 10.75
CA LYS A 196 25.67 -17.94 10.25
C LYS A 196 26.90 -17.35 9.56
N GLN A 197 26.82 -16.13 9.02
CA GLN A 197 27.96 -15.49 8.34
C GLN A 197 28.91 -14.74 9.28
N ILE A 198 28.41 -14.26 10.42
CA ILE A 198 29.19 -13.54 11.46
C ILE A 198 30.48 -14.29 11.90
N PRO A 199 30.47 -15.60 12.21
CA PRO A 199 31.68 -16.30 12.64
C PRO A 199 32.72 -16.51 11.52
N LYS A 200 32.33 -16.43 10.24
CA LYS A 200 33.28 -16.49 9.10
C LYS A 200 34.02 -15.16 8.96
N VAL A 201 33.31 -14.04 9.05
CA VAL A 201 33.91 -12.69 8.97
C VAL A 201 34.83 -12.43 10.16
N LYS A 202 34.42 -12.86 11.37
CA LYS A 202 35.25 -12.69 12.59
C LYS A 202 36.58 -13.45 12.52
N ARG A 203 36.65 -14.59 11.83
CA ARG A 203 37.90 -15.34 11.59
C ARG A 203 38.82 -14.66 10.58
N MET A 204 38.26 -14.07 9.53
CA MET A 204 39.06 -13.33 8.55
C MET A 204 39.68 -12.07 9.15
N LEU A 205 38.93 -11.35 10.01
CA LEU A 205 39.46 -10.18 10.73
C LEU A 205 40.57 -10.56 11.71
N LYS A 206 40.44 -11.69 12.41
CA LYS A 206 41.50 -12.17 13.31
C LYS A 206 42.77 -12.58 12.55
N SER A 207 42.62 -13.29 11.42
CA SER A 207 43.74 -13.65 10.55
C SER A 207 44.45 -12.44 9.91
N ASN A 208 43.76 -11.31 9.74
CA ASN A 208 44.36 -10.10 9.19
C ASN A 208 44.99 -9.21 10.27
N ASN A 209 44.49 -9.29 11.51
CA ASN A 209 45.04 -8.59 12.68
C ASN A 209 46.26 -9.30 13.30
N ASP A 210 46.46 -10.58 13.01
CA ASP A 210 47.64 -11.37 13.42
C ASP A 210 48.79 -11.29 12.40
N ARG A 211 48.70 -10.43 11.36
CA ARG A 211 49.82 -10.17 10.44
C ARG A 211 50.63 -8.98 10.99
N PRO A 212 51.81 -9.19 11.60
CA PRO A 212 52.63 -8.09 12.10
C PRO A 212 53.13 -7.26 10.92
N GLU A 213 52.74 -6.00 10.86
CA GLU A 213 53.41 -4.99 10.06
C GLU A 213 54.70 -4.60 10.79
N SER A 214 55.70 -5.48 10.75
CA SER A 214 57.08 -5.17 11.14
C SER A 214 57.93 -5.06 9.87
N ILE A 215 57.93 -3.87 9.26
CA ILE A 215 58.98 -3.47 8.32
C ILE A 215 59.74 -2.30 8.96
N HIS A 216 60.32 -2.58 10.13
CA HIS A 216 61.60 -2.00 10.54
C HIS A 216 62.59 -3.16 10.42
N ASP A 217 63.11 -3.38 9.21
CA ASP A 217 64.34 -4.14 8.89
C ASP A 217 64.48 -4.17 7.35
N VAL A 218 64.76 -2.99 6.77
CA VAL A 218 65.38 -2.86 5.43
C VAL A 218 66.47 -1.79 5.54
N ILE A 219 67.35 -1.96 6.53
CA ILE A 219 68.68 -1.32 6.59
C ILE A 219 69.61 -2.46 7.01
N GLU A 220 70.73 -2.61 6.30
CA GLU A 220 71.75 -3.67 6.44
C GLU A 220 71.40 -5.09 5.94
N VAL A 221 71.36 -5.27 4.61
CA VAL A 221 72.30 -6.20 3.92
C VAL A 221 72.45 -5.72 2.47
N ARG A 222 73.36 -4.78 2.26
CA ARG A 222 74.27 -4.72 1.09
C ARG A 222 75.26 -3.59 1.32
N LEU A 223 76.41 -3.99 1.86
CA LEU A 223 77.70 -3.60 1.30
C LEU A 223 77.64 -3.73 -0.24
#